data_AF-A0A1H4DVW1-F1
#
_entry.id   AF-A0A1H4DVW1-F1
#
_cell.length_a   1.000
_cell.length_b   1.000
_cell.length_c   1.000
_cell.angle_alpha   90.00
_cell.angle_beta   90.00
_cell.angle_gamma   90.00
#
_symmetry.space_group_name_H-M   'P 1'
#
loop_
_entity.id
_entity.type
_entity.pdbx_description
1 polymer ?
#
loop_
_entity_poly.entity_id
_entity_poly.type
_entity_poly.pdbx_seq_one_letter_code
_entity_poly.pdbx_strand_id
1 'polypeptide(L)'
;MRNRYFALVAVFALLAGCSSEKGDSPEDGVEGTFRLHSFLQDGMVIQQNQPFRLWGKASAAHVKITAKPSWTRQEYTCKADASGTWVLEIPVPAAPSDGAPQSIRLSTPLQTTSLRDLLIGEVWVLGGQSNMAFALGQALDAPAEISAANYPGIRFFTVQPSNEARPIFDWREEMPEPYGKWYSTSPATAGAQSAVGYYFGLMLHRELGVPVGLVNTSYGGATAQAYTPLEALKADSRLKTTFVDPYAANPNMDVLVRPAELYNSMVHPLLPLSARGVVWYQGEGNWGNYDIYPLLMKTLVGEWRRNFANERMPFYYVQIAPWGFGQNTASQEWFYTQGVHIGYAYMREAQALTREQVSNSGMAVTMDVGDPDDIHPTNKRPVGERLARLALNQTYGRSEVACLGPRYNSLKVENGVVKLLFDNADGLKTNDGQAPKHFYLAATAGRSHRFYPAAAEIHGSEVWLTCPDVVTASTAAADVAVRYAFLLYPTTNLENGAGLPAEPFRTDSWSTDISYVY
;
A
#
# COMPACT_ATOMS: atom_id res chain seq x y z
N MET A 1 4.40 -44.51 10.53
CA MET A 1 5.23 -43.75 11.50
C MET A 1 4.80 -42.30 11.44
N ARG A 2 4.17 -41.81 12.51
CA ARG A 2 3.59 -40.46 12.65
C ARG A 2 4.69 -39.51 13.13
N ASN A 3 5.12 -38.55 12.32
CA ASN A 3 5.92 -37.42 12.80
C ASN A 3 5.01 -36.23 13.12
N ARG A 4 4.89 -35.93 14.41
CA ARG A 4 4.28 -34.72 14.95
C ARG A 4 5.35 -33.62 14.98
N TYR A 5 5.18 -32.57 14.19
CA TYR A 5 5.93 -31.33 14.36
C TYR A 5 5.15 -30.43 15.32
N PHE A 6 5.66 -30.29 16.54
CA PHE A 6 5.25 -29.23 17.46
C PHE A 6 5.90 -27.92 16.97
N ALA A 7 5.08 -26.97 16.53
CA ALA A 7 5.52 -25.60 16.29
C ALA A 7 5.63 -24.88 17.64
N LEU A 8 6.86 -24.55 18.04
CA LEU A 8 7.11 -23.63 19.14
C LEU A 8 6.84 -22.21 18.64
N VAL A 9 5.73 -21.61 19.06
CA VAL A 9 5.48 -20.17 18.86
C VAL A 9 6.15 -19.44 20.01
N ALA A 10 7.27 -18.78 19.74
CA ALA A 10 7.90 -17.86 20.67
C ALA A 10 7.14 -16.52 20.60
N VAL A 11 6.31 -16.26 21.62
CA VAL A 11 5.71 -14.95 21.84
C VAL A 11 6.77 -14.06 22.50
N PHE A 12 7.27 -13.06 21.78
CA PHE A 12 8.03 -11.97 22.39
C PHE A 12 7.05 -11.06 23.13
N ALA A 13 6.93 -11.26 24.45
CA ALA A 13 6.29 -10.32 25.33
C ALA A 13 7.18 -9.07 25.46
N LEU A 14 6.74 -7.95 24.89
CA LEU A 14 7.16 -6.63 25.34
C LEU A 14 6.66 -6.47 26.78
N LEU A 15 7.59 -6.47 27.74
CA LEU A 15 7.31 -6.23 29.15
C LEU A 15 6.81 -4.79 29.35
N ALA A 16 5.51 -4.59 29.17
CA ALA A 16 4.75 -3.63 29.94
C ALA A 16 4.02 -4.46 31.03
N GLY A 17 4.39 -4.23 32.28
CA GLY A 17 3.97 -5.05 33.41
C GLY A 17 2.45 -5.16 33.52
N CYS A 18 1.93 -6.36 33.28
CA CYS A 18 0.73 -6.90 33.88
C CYS A 18 0.75 -8.43 33.70
N SER A 19 1.27 -9.16 34.69
CA SER A 19 0.88 -10.54 34.92
C SER A 19 0.61 -10.77 36.40
N SER A 20 -0.43 -11.55 36.63
CA SER A 20 -1.14 -11.82 37.87
C SER A 20 -0.33 -12.60 38.90
N GLU A 21 -0.07 -12.02 40.06
CA GLU A 21 0.24 -12.78 41.28
C GLU A 21 -0.87 -12.59 42.32
N LYS A 22 -1.28 -13.71 42.90
CA LYS A 22 -2.22 -13.77 44.01
C LYS A 22 -1.51 -13.27 45.27
N GLY A 23 -2.03 -12.18 45.83
CA GLY A 23 -1.72 -11.76 47.20
C GLY A 23 -1.03 -10.41 47.26
N ASP A 24 -1.77 -9.34 46.96
CA ASP A 24 -1.56 -8.04 47.57
C ASP A 24 -2.90 -7.28 47.62
N SER A 25 -3.06 -6.47 48.65
CA SER A 25 -4.26 -5.67 48.98
C SER A 25 -4.80 -4.84 47.81
N PRO A 26 -6.09 -4.43 47.81
CA PRO A 26 -6.61 -3.53 46.79
C PRO A 26 -5.95 -2.16 46.94
N GLU A 27 -4.81 -1.94 46.29
CA GLU A 27 -4.31 -0.58 46.07
C GLU A 27 -5.21 0.05 45.01
N ASP A 28 -6.31 0.64 45.51
CA ASP A 28 -7.17 1.54 44.75
C ASP A 28 -6.29 2.57 44.03
N GLY A 29 -6.46 2.67 42.72
CA GLY A 29 -5.72 3.65 41.93
C GLY A 29 -6.02 5.06 42.40
N VAL A 30 -5.14 6.01 42.07
CA VAL A 30 -5.35 7.42 42.42
C VAL A 30 -6.62 7.93 41.74
N GLU A 31 -7.45 8.70 42.45
CA GLU A 31 -8.59 9.37 41.83
C GLU A 31 -8.11 10.38 40.79
N GLY A 32 -8.71 10.36 39.61
CA GLY A 32 -8.32 11.26 38.53
C GLY A 32 -9.24 11.20 37.33
N THR A 33 -9.00 12.09 36.38
CA THR A 33 -9.68 12.15 35.08
C THR A 33 -8.76 11.60 33.99
N PHE A 34 -9.31 11.44 32.78
CA PHE A 34 -8.57 11.01 31.60
C PHE A 34 -9.09 11.68 30.32
N ARG A 35 -8.22 11.66 29.31
CA ARG A 35 -8.53 12.02 27.93
C ARG A 35 -8.13 10.85 27.04
N LEU A 36 -8.99 10.57 26.05
CA LEU A 36 -8.69 9.64 24.97
C LEU A 36 -7.80 10.32 23.93
N HIS A 37 -6.96 9.55 23.26
CA HIS A 37 -6.24 10.03 22.09
C HIS A 37 -7.23 10.44 20.98
N SER A 38 -6.94 11.52 20.25
CA SER A 38 -7.88 12.13 19.28
C SER A 38 -8.32 11.21 18.14
N PHE A 39 -7.60 10.12 17.87
CA PHE A 39 -8.04 9.10 16.90
C PHE A 39 -9.27 8.29 17.35
N LEU A 40 -9.41 8.10 18.68
CA LEU A 40 -10.49 7.33 19.28
C LEU A 40 -11.76 8.17 19.35
N GLN A 41 -12.62 8.02 18.35
CA GLN A 41 -13.84 8.83 18.19
C GLN A 41 -15.08 7.95 18.03
N ASP A 42 -16.24 8.55 18.27
CA ASP A 42 -17.52 7.99 17.82
C ASP A 42 -17.46 7.73 16.31
N GLY A 43 -18.16 6.69 15.84
CA GLY A 43 -18.24 6.40 14.41
C GLY A 43 -17.03 5.66 13.84
N MET A 44 -16.07 5.18 14.64
CA MET A 44 -14.93 4.41 14.11
C MET A 44 -15.27 2.96 13.71
N VAL A 45 -14.34 2.31 13.00
CA VAL A 45 -14.35 0.86 12.77
C VAL A 45 -13.21 0.24 13.57
N ILE A 46 -13.50 -0.88 14.24
CA ILE A 46 -12.56 -1.66 15.06
C ILE A 46 -12.24 -2.96 14.30
N GLN A 47 -10.96 -3.31 14.25
CA GLN A 47 -10.50 -4.56 13.64
C GLN A 47 -11.05 -5.77 14.38
N GLN A 48 -11.77 -6.63 13.67
CA GLN A 48 -12.27 -7.90 14.18
C GLN A 48 -11.16 -8.91 14.39
N ASN A 49 -11.35 -9.83 15.34
CA ASN A 49 -10.43 -10.94 15.64
C ASN A 49 -8.99 -10.50 15.97
N GLN A 50 -8.81 -9.26 16.40
CA GLN A 50 -7.57 -8.72 16.93
C GLN A 50 -7.89 -7.92 18.19
N PRO A 51 -6.97 -7.81 19.16
CA PRO A 51 -7.20 -6.95 20.31
C PRO A 51 -7.34 -5.49 19.88
N PHE A 52 -8.28 -4.76 20.49
CA PHE A 52 -8.43 -3.32 20.31
C PHE A 52 -7.76 -2.60 21.47
N ARG A 53 -6.93 -1.60 21.17
CA ARG A 53 -6.26 -0.78 22.18
C ARG A 53 -6.99 0.55 22.30
N LEU A 54 -7.33 0.90 23.53
CA LEU A 54 -7.71 2.25 23.95
C LEU A 54 -6.48 2.89 24.58
N TRP A 55 -6.21 4.15 24.29
CA TRP A 55 -5.06 4.85 24.85
C TRP A 55 -5.32 6.34 25.04
N GLY A 56 -4.52 6.96 25.90
CA GLY A 56 -4.60 8.39 26.16
C GLY A 56 -3.78 8.84 27.35
N LYS A 57 -4.18 9.97 27.94
CA LYS A 57 -3.54 10.58 29.11
C LYS A 57 -4.50 10.66 30.29
N ALA A 58 -4.00 10.42 31.48
CA ALA A 58 -4.69 10.62 32.75
C ALA A 58 -4.18 11.90 33.43
N SER A 59 -4.97 12.44 34.36
CA SER A 59 -4.60 13.64 35.12
C SER A 59 -3.42 13.43 36.08
N ALA A 60 -3.11 12.18 36.41
CA ALA A 60 -2.01 11.80 37.30
C ALA A 60 -1.54 10.36 37.00
N ALA A 61 -0.38 10.00 37.54
CA ALA A 61 0.09 8.61 37.53
C ALA A 61 -0.85 7.69 38.32
N HIS A 62 -0.88 6.41 37.95
CA HIS A 62 -1.63 5.36 38.65
C HIS A 62 -3.15 5.52 38.73
N VAL A 63 -3.73 6.49 38.00
CA VAL A 63 -5.18 6.59 37.83
C VAL A 63 -5.71 5.31 37.20
N LYS A 64 -6.72 4.69 37.80
CA LYS A 64 -7.36 3.46 37.30
C LYS A 64 -8.47 3.81 36.31
N ILE A 65 -8.34 3.33 35.09
CA ILE A 65 -9.35 3.47 34.03
C ILE A 65 -10.04 2.12 33.85
N THR A 66 -11.37 2.14 33.77
CA THR A 66 -12.21 0.96 33.50
C THR A 66 -12.93 1.13 32.16
N ALA A 67 -12.95 0.10 31.32
CA ALA A 67 -13.72 0.07 30.09
C ALA A 67 -14.71 -1.08 30.07
N LYS A 68 -15.91 -0.78 29.57
CA LYS A 68 -17.04 -1.69 29.45
C LYS A 68 -17.58 -1.71 28.02
N PRO A 69 -17.12 -2.65 27.18
CA PRO A 69 -17.64 -2.83 25.84
C PRO A 69 -19.04 -3.45 25.84
N SER A 70 -19.88 -3.08 24.87
CA SER A 70 -21.25 -3.62 24.74
C SER A 70 -21.30 -5.09 24.32
N TRP A 71 -20.25 -5.61 23.69
CA TRP A 71 -20.19 -6.99 23.19
C TRP A 71 -19.78 -8.03 24.23
N THR A 72 -19.52 -7.63 25.48
CA THR A 72 -19.10 -8.56 26.54
C THR A 72 -19.61 -8.17 27.92
N ARG A 73 -19.85 -9.18 28.77
CA ARG A 73 -20.18 -8.98 30.19
C ARG A 73 -18.94 -8.68 31.05
N GLN A 74 -17.73 -8.83 30.52
CA GLN A 74 -16.51 -8.48 31.22
C GLN A 74 -16.25 -6.97 31.24
N GLU A 75 -15.58 -6.50 32.28
CA GLU A 75 -14.94 -5.16 32.35
C GLU A 75 -13.43 -5.34 32.25
N TYR A 76 -12.77 -4.35 31.66
CA TYR A 76 -11.33 -4.31 31.49
C TYR A 76 -10.78 -3.09 32.20
N THR A 77 -9.63 -3.20 32.84
CA THR A 77 -9.04 -2.10 33.61
C THR A 77 -7.55 -1.96 33.35
N CYS A 78 -7.03 -0.73 33.35
CA CYS A 78 -5.60 -0.43 33.39
C CYS A 78 -5.31 0.68 34.40
N LYS A 79 -4.03 0.87 34.73
CA LYS A 79 -3.55 2.05 35.47
C LYS A 79 -2.68 2.89 34.55
N ALA A 80 -2.75 4.22 34.68
CA ALA A 80 -1.81 5.11 34.02
C ALA A 80 -0.39 4.92 34.58
N ASP A 81 0.61 5.05 33.70
CA ASP A 81 2.02 4.98 34.05
C ASP A 81 2.50 6.26 34.78
N ALA A 82 3.78 6.33 35.12
CA ALA A 82 4.39 7.47 35.81
C ALA A 82 4.25 8.80 35.05
N SER A 83 4.06 8.76 33.73
CA SER A 83 3.85 9.92 32.86
C SER A 83 2.36 10.26 32.66
N GLY A 84 1.46 9.53 33.30
CA GLY A 84 0.02 9.62 33.09
C GLY A 84 -0.44 8.98 31.78
N THR A 85 0.42 8.30 31.02
CA THR A 85 -0.02 7.57 29.80
C THR A 85 -0.69 6.28 30.19
N TRP A 86 -1.73 5.89 29.48
CA TRP A 86 -2.38 4.60 29.68
C TRP A 86 -2.72 3.93 28.36
N VAL A 87 -2.70 2.60 28.38
CA VAL A 87 -3.16 1.72 27.29
C VAL A 87 -3.98 0.61 27.91
N LEU A 88 -5.16 0.37 27.35
CA LEU A 88 -6.04 -0.72 27.73
C LEU A 88 -6.34 -1.56 26.49
N GLU A 89 -6.04 -2.85 26.57
CA GLU A 89 -6.32 -3.79 25.49
C GLU A 89 -7.61 -4.58 25.77
N ILE A 90 -8.45 -4.71 24.74
CA ILE A 90 -9.77 -5.34 24.81
C ILE A 90 -9.88 -6.37 23.69
N PRO A 91 -10.17 -7.65 23.98
CA PRO A 91 -10.48 -8.64 22.96
C PRO A 91 -11.71 -8.26 22.13
N VAL A 92 -11.59 -8.35 20.80
CA VAL A 92 -12.68 -8.05 19.85
C VAL A 92 -13.13 -9.34 19.17
N PRO A 93 -14.45 -9.63 19.14
CA PRO A 93 -14.98 -10.78 18.43
C PRO A 93 -14.92 -10.60 16.90
N ALA A 94 -15.40 -11.59 16.17
CA ALA A 94 -15.75 -11.42 14.77
C ALA A 94 -16.86 -10.35 14.61
N ALA A 95 -16.94 -9.74 13.43
CA ALA A 95 -17.99 -8.79 13.09
C ALA A 95 -19.39 -9.40 13.29
N PRO A 96 -20.32 -8.70 13.96
CA PRO A 96 -21.72 -9.12 14.04
C PRO A 96 -22.32 -9.28 12.65
N SER A 97 -23.10 -10.34 12.43
CA SER A 97 -23.73 -10.62 11.14
C SER A 97 -24.75 -9.58 10.70
N ASP A 98 -25.32 -8.85 11.65
CA ASP A 98 -26.26 -7.74 11.41
C ASP A 98 -25.56 -6.38 11.25
N GLY A 99 -24.22 -6.34 11.41
CA GLY A 99 -23.44 -5.11 11.39
C GLY A 99 -23.81 -4.12 12.50
N ALA A 100 -24.44 -4.58 13.59
CA ALA A 100 -24.98 -3.70 14.61
C ALA A 100 -23.87 -2.84 15.29
N PRO A 101 -24.07 -1.51 15.39
CA PRO A 101 -23.13 -0.64 16.08
C PRO A 101 -22.95 -1.01 17.56
N GLN A 102 -21.71 -0.92 18.01
CA GLN A 102 -21.26 -1.20 19.36
C GLN A 102 -20.90 0.08 20.10
N SER A 103 -20.64 -0.05 21.40
CA SER A 103 -20.16 1.05 22.23
C SER A 103 -19.15 0.55 23.27
N ILE A 104 -18.31 1.46 23.75
CA ILE A 104 -17.44 1.24 24.90
C ILE A 104 -17.65 2.40 25.86
N ARG A 105 -18.11 2.10 27.07
CA ARG A 105 -18.12 3.07 28.17
C ARG A 105 -16.77 3.02 28.86
N LEU A 106 -16.14 4.18 29.09
CA LEU A 106 -14.92 4.30 29.88
C LEU A 106 -15.18 5.15 31.12
N SER A 107 -14.61 4.78 32.26
CA SER A 107 -14.83 5.50 33.51
C SER A 107 -13.66 5.44 34.49
N THR A 108 -13.54 6.51 35.28
CA THR A 108 -12.87 6.59 36.58
C THR A 108 -13.94 6.93 37.63
N PRO A 109 -13.63 6.99 38.94
CA PRO A 109 -14.58 7.50 39.93
C PRO A 109 -15.07 8.93 39.67
N LEU A 110 -14.25 9.76 39.00
CA LEU A 110 -14.53 11.19 38.78
C LEU A 110 -15.10 11.52 37.39
N GLN A 111 -15.01 10.61 36.43
CA GLN A 111 -15.37 10.88 35.03
C GLN A 111 -15.90 9.64 34.34
N THR A 112 -16.91 9.81 33.49
CA THR A 112 -17.35 8.79 32.51
C THR A 112 -17.41 9.39 31.12
N THR A 113 -16.93 8.64 30.12
CA THR A 113 -17.08 8.95 28.69
C THR A 113 -17.56 7.70 27.95
N SER A 114 -17.99 7.84 26.70
CA SER A 114 -18.38 6.71 25.86
C SER A 114 -17.98 6.93 24.43
N LEU A 115 -17.42 5.88 23.83
CA LEU A 115 -17.29 5.73 22.39
C LEU A 115 -18.53 5.01 21.86
N ARG A 116 -19.21 5.61 20.90
CA ARG A 116 -20.51 5.17 20.37
C ARG A 116 -20.43 4.96 18.86
N ASP A 117 -21.41 4.23 18.35
CA ASP A 117 -21.51 3.91 16.93
C ASP A 117 -20.22 3.26 16.41
N LEU A 118 -19.72 2.24 17.11
CA LEU A 118 -18.48 1.54 16.75
C LEU A 118 -18.83 0.33 15.91
N LEU A 119 -18.31 0.23 14.68
CA LEU A 119 -18.49 -0.97 13.88
C LEU A 119 -17.32 -1.93 14.12
N ILE A 120 -17.58 -3.23 14.19
CA ILE A 120 -16.54 -4.26 14.20
C ILE A 120 -16.43 -4.82 12.78
N GLY A 121 -15.24 -4.82 12.20
CA GLY A 121 -15.03 -5.18 10.80
C GLY A 121 -13.55 -5.26 10.43
N GLU A 122 -13.20 -4.90 9.19
CA GLU A 122 -11.81 -4.88 8.71
C GLU A 122 -11.27 -3.45 8.69
N VAL A 123 -10.05 -3.24 9.19
CA VAL A 123 -9.40 -1.93 9.19
C VAL A 123 -8.14 -2.00 8.34
N TRP A 124 -8.01 -1.09 7.38
CA TRP A 124 -6.85 -1.00 6.50
C TRP A 124 -6.23 0.40 6.56
N VAL A 125 -4.90 0.46 6.54
CA VAL A 125 -4.16 1.72 6.47
C VAL A 125 -3.85 2.02 5.00
N LEU A 126 -4.13 3.25 4.57
CA LEU A 126 -3.82 3.73 3.23
C LEU A 126 -2.61 4.65 3.31
N GLY A 127 -1.53 4.33 2.61
CA GLY A 127 -0.30 5.11 2.60
C GLY A 127 0.17 5.43 1.18
N GLY A 128 1.12 6.35 1.10
CA GLY A 128 1.77 6.76 -0.14
C GLY A 128 1.57 8.23 -0.44
N GLN A 129 1.40 8.57 -1.72
CA GLN A 129 1.43 9.96 -2.19
C GLN A 129 0.14 10.41 -2.89
N SER A 130 0.25 11.38 -3.80
CA SER A 130 -0.88 12.05 -4.47
C SER A 130 -1.87 11.09 -5.12
N ASN A 131 -1.41 10.00 -5.75
CA ASN A 131 -2.29 9.01 -6.37
C ASN A 131 -3.10 8.18 -5.35
N MET A 132 -2.60 8.00 -4.11
CA MET A 132 -3.40 7.47 -2.99
C MET A 132 -4.34 8.55 -2.42
N ALA A 133 -3.86 9.79 -2.31
CA ALA A 133 -4.63 10.92 -1.78
C ALA A 133 -5.73 11.41 -2.73
N PHE A 134 -5.67 11.02 -4.00
CA PHE A 134 -6.54 11.47 -5.07
C PHE A 134 -8.02 11.29 -4.72
N ALA A 135 -8.79 12.37 -4.73
CA ALA A 135 -10.15 12.36 -4.22
C ALA A 135 -11.12 11.72 -5.23
N LEU A 136 -12.15 11.01 -4.73
CA LEU A 136 -13.17 10.40 -5.58
C LEU A 136 -13.89 11.45 -6.44
N GLY A 137 -14.06 12.68 -5.95
CA GLY A 137 -14.62 13.81 -6.71
C GLY A 137 -13.82 14.23 -7.94
N GLN A 138 -12.57 13.78 -8.05
CA GLN A 138 -11.68 14.05 -9.18
C GLN A 138 -11.56 12.84 -10.13
N ALA A 139 -12.12 11.69 -9.75
CA ALA A 139 -11.99 10.45 -10.51
C ALA A 139 -12.89 10.46 -11.76
N LEU A 140 -12.57 9.58 -12.70
CA LEU A 140 -13.44 9.28 -13.84
C LEU A 140 -14.83 8.86 -13.31
N ASP A 141 -15.88 9.40 -13.92
CA ASP A 141 -17.29 9.18 -13.56
C ASP A 141 -17.69 9.58 -12.13
N ALA A 142 -16.94 10.49 -11.49
CA ALA A 142 -17.18 10.93 -10.12
C ALA A 142 -18.64 11.29 -9.77
N PRO A 143 -19.41 12.03 -10.60
CA PRO A 143 -20.79 12.39 -10.24
C PRO A 143 -21.70 11.17 -10.04
N ALA A 144 -21.59 10.16 -10.91
CA ALA A 144 -22.37 8.94 -10.82
C ALA A 144 -21.97 8.13 -9.58
N GLU A 145 -20.67 7.96 -9.36
CA GLU A 145 -20.15 7.20 -8.21
C GLU A 145 -20.51 7.85 -6.87
N ILE A 146 -20.35 9.15 -6.73
CA ILE A 146 -20.72 9.88 -5.51
C ILE A 146 -22.22 9.77 -5.24
N SER A 147 -23.06 9.91 -6.27
CA SER A 147 -24.52 9.80 -6.09
C SER A 147 -24.95 8.41 -5.58
N ALA A 148 -24.20 7.36 -5.94
CA ALA A 148 -24.46 5.98 -5.54
C ALA A 148 -23.74 5.56 -4.25
N ALA A 149 -22.85 6.38 -3.69
CA ALA A 149 -21.97 6.05 -2.58
C ALA A 149 -22.69 6.06 -1.21
N ASN A 150 -23.74 5.24 -1.03
CA ASN A 150 -24.48 5.11 0.23
C ASN A 150 -24.08 3.85 1.01
N TYR A 151 -22.89 3.87 1.61
CA TYR A 151 -22.29 2.73 2.31
C TYR A 151 -21.87 3.10 3.73
N PRO A 152 -22.80 3.24 4.70
CA PRO A 152 -22.47 3.67 6.05
C PRO A 152 -21.55 2.71 6.82
N GLY A 153 -21.46 1.45 6.37
CA GLY A 153 -20.51 0.45 6.86
C GLY A 153 -19.06 0.65 6.39
N ILE A 154 -18.81 1.54 5.42
CA ILE A 154 -17.48 1.94 4.98
C ILE A 154 -17.17 3.30 5.60
N ARG A 155 -16.13 3.38 6.42
CA ARG A 155 -15.80 4.61 7.15
C ARG A 155 -14.34 4.98 6.97
N PHE A 156 -14.09 6.27 6.83
CA PHE A 156 -12.76 6.81 6.63
C PHE A 156 -12.31 7.63 7.82
N PHE A 157 -11.01 7.58 8.07
CA PHE A 157 -10.29 8.54 8.89
C PHE A 157 -9.13 9.07 8.05
N THR A 158 -9.15 10.36 7.70
CA THR A 158 -8.01 10.96 6.98
C THR A 158 -7.18 11.76 7.97
N VAL A 159 -5.91 11.35 8.13
CA VAL A 159 -4.93 12.10 8.91
C VAL A 159 -4.61 13.40 8.17
N GLN A 160 -4.83 14.52 8.85
CA GLN A 160 -4.40 15.84 8.43
C GLN A 160 -2.96 16.02 8.91
N PRO A 161 -1.99 16.22 8.02
CA PRO A 161 -0.65 16.55 8.45
C PRO A 161 -0.64 17.98 8.96
N SER A 162 -0.01 18.16 10.12
CA SER A 162 0.26 19.49 10.60
C SER A 162 1.49 20.02 9.88
N ASN A 163 1.29 20.94 8.94
CA ASN A 163 2.39 21.67 8.30
C ASN A 163 3.08 22.67 9.26
N GLU A 164 2.50 22.87 10.45
CA GLU A 164 2.96 23.82 11.47
C GLU A 164 3.52 23.14 12.73
N ALA A 165 3.12 21.90 13.02
CA ALA A 165 3.60 21.18 14.19
C ALA A 165 4.84 20.35 13.87
N ARG A 166 5.73 20.27 14.86
CA ARG A 166 6.91 19.41 14.81
C ARG A 166 6.46 17.95 14.63
N PRO A 167 7.26 17.10 13.93
CA PRO A 167 6.97 15.68 13.87
C PRO A 167 6.82 15.10 15.28
N ILE A 168 5.86 14.19 15.45
CA ILE A 168 5.58 13.59 16.76
C ILE A 168 6.36 12.29 16.88
N PHE A 169 7.36 12.30 17.75
CA PHE A 169 8.28 11.17 17.90
C PHE A 169 7.83 10.18 18.98
N ASP A 170 6.77 10.50 19.73
CA ASP A 170 6.12 9.61 20.68
C ASP A 170 4.61 9.55 20.40
N TRP A 171 4.10 8.37 20.05
CA TRP A 171 2.67 8.16 19.74
C TRP A 171 1.76 8.44 20.95
N ARG A 172 2.36 8.54 22.14
CA ARG A 172 1.68 8.91 23.40
C ARG A 172 1.41 10.41 23.52
N GLU A 173 2.01 11.24 22.68
CA GLU A 173 1.75 12.68 22.66
C GLU A 173 0.38 13.00 22.08
N GLU A 174 -0.22 14.11 22.51
CA GLU A 174 -1.48 14.60 21.93
C GLU A 174 -1.22 15.16 20.53
N MET A 175 -2.04 14.74 19.57
CA MET A 175 -1.97 15.28 18.21
C MET A 175 -2.52 16.71 18.18
N PRO A 176 -1.87 17.64 17.45
CA PRO A 176 -2.41 18.98 17.25
C PRO A 176 -3.74 18.90 16.48
N GLU A 177 -4.74 19.64 16.94
CA GLU A 177 -6.00 19.79 16.23
C GLU A 177 -5.85 20.78 15.05
N PRO A 178 -6.50 20.52 13.89
CA PRO A 178 -7.26 19.31 13.57
C PRO A 178 -6.37 18.15 13.14
N TYR A 179 -6.47 16.99 13.80
CA TYR A 179 -5.72 15.77 13.43
C TYR A 179 -6.46 14.92 12.37
N GLY A 180 -7.77 14.75 12.51
CA GLY A 180 -8.59 13.94 11.61
C GLY A 180 -9.92 13.58 12.26
N LYS A 181 -10.91 13.19 11.45
CA LYS A 181 -12.22 12.74 11.94
C LYS A 181 -12.69 11.49 11.22
N TRP A 182 -13.41 10.64 11.94
CA TRP A 182 -14.14 9.52 11.34
C TRP A 182 -15.39 10.01 10.64
N TYR A 183 -15.67 9.49 9.45
CA TYR A 183 -16.89 9.77 8.71
C TYR A 183 -17.33 8.57 7.89
N SER A 184 -18.64 8.36 7.81
CA SER A 184 -19.26 7.31 7.00
C SER A 184 -19.26 7.68 5.53
N THR A 185 -19.23 6.68 4.65
CA THR A 185 -19.37 6.86 3.21
C THR A 185 -20.84 7.10 2.85
N SER A 186 -21.11 8.29 2.34
CA SER A 186 -22.42 8.76 1.90
C SER A 186 -22.22 9.66 0.66
N PRO A 187 -23.27 9.97 -0.12
CA PRO A 187 -23.15 10.94 -1.21
C PRO A 187 -22.60 12.31 -0.76
N ALA A 188 -22.83 12.70 0.49
CA ALA A 188 -22.33 13.97 1.04
C ALA A 188 -20.83 13.97 1.38
N THR A 189 -20.23 12.78 1.59
CA THR A 189 -18.85 12.64 2.09
C THR A 189 -17.92 11.97 1.09
N ALA A 190 -18.46 11.16 0.17
CA ALA A 190 -17.68 10.31 -0.72
C ALA A 190 -16.71 11.09 -1.61
N GLY A 191 -17.10 12.29 -2.07
CA GLY A 191 -16.26 13.10 -2.97
C GLY A 191 -14.88 13.46 -2.43
N ALA A 192 -14.70 13.56 -1.11
CA ALA A 192 -13.42 13.88 -0.47
C ALA A 192 -12.59 12.64 -0.07
N GLN A 193 -13.14 11.43 -0.23
CA GLN A 193 -12.45 10.19 0.11
C GLN A 193 -11.39 9.85 -0.94
N SER A 194 -10.33 9.17 -0.52
CA SER A 194 -9.38 8.56 -1.46
C SER A 194 -10.14 7.66 -2.44
N ALA A 195 -10.03 7.94 -3.75
CA ALA A 195 -10.70 7.16 -4.78
C ALA A 195 -10.23 5.69 -4.76
N VAL A 196 -8.92 5.48 -4.67
CA VAL A 196 -8.33 4.13 -4.57
C VAL A 196 -8.82 3.43 -3.30
N GLY A 197 -8.80 4.13 -2.16
CA GLY A 197 -9.33 3.62 -0.90
C GLY A 197 -10.81 3.27 -0.98
N TYR A 198 -11.63 4.10 -1.62
CA TYR A 198 -13.06 3.90 -1.79
C TYR A 198 -13.36 2.62 -2.56
N TYR A 199 -12.77 2.43 -3.75
CA TYR A 199 -12.99 1.23 -4.55
C TYR A 199 -12.45 -0.03 -3.88
N PHE A 200 -11.29 0.07 -3.20
CA PHE A 200 -10.74 -1.01 -2.39
C PHE A 200 -11.71 -1.44 -1.28
N GLY A 201 -12.16 -0.48 -0.46
CA GLY A 201 -13.06 -0.74 0.65
C GLY A 201 -14.45 -1.20 0.20
N LEU A 202 -14.96 -0.66 -0.90
CA LEU A 202 -16.25 -1.05 -1.46
C LEU A 202 -16.25 -2.51 -1.91
N MET A 203 -15.21 -2.95 -2.60
CA MET A 203 -15.09 -4.35 -3.02
C MET A 203 -14.95 -5.26 -1.80
N LEU A 204 -14.08 -4.93 -0.83
CA LEU A 204 -13.96 -5.73 0.40
C LEU A 204 -15.27 -5.81 1.19
N HIS A 205 -15.97 -4.68 1.35
CA HIS A 205 -17.24 -4.63 2.07
C HIS A 205 -18.29 -5.56 1.44
N ARG A 206 -18.39 -5.54 0.09
CA ARG A 206 -19.32 -6.40 -0.65
C ARG A 206 -18.95 -7.87 -0.58
N GLU A 207 -17.67 -8.20 -0.74
CA GLU A 207 -17.19 -9.58 -0.84
C GLU A 207 -17.07 -10.29 0.52
N LEU A 208 -16.82 -9.54 1.59
CA LEU A 208 -16.68 -10.07 2.95
C LEU A 208 -17.97 -9.93 3.77
N GLY A 209 -18.87 -9.01 3.39
CA GLY A 209 -20.11 -8.76 4.12
C GLY A 209 -19.91 -8.14 5.50
N VAL A 210 -18.79 -7.45 5.72
CA VAL A 210 -18.45 -6.82 7.02
C VAL A 210 -18.13 -5.33 6.83
N PRO A 211 -18.28 -4.50 7.88
CA PRO A 211 -17.82 -3.11 7.86
C PRO A 211 -16.34 -2.97 7.50
N VAL A 212 -15.96 -1.85 6.87
CA VAL A 212 -14.58 -1.57 6.48
C VAL A 212 -14.17 -0.16 6.94
N GLY A 213 -13.10 -0.09 7.74
CA GLY A 213 -12.43 1.13 8.15
C GLY A 213 -11.21 1.40 7.29
N LEU A 214 -11.07 2.63 6.80
CA LEU A 214 -9.96 3.06 5.96
C LEU A 214 -9.26 4.24 6.60
N VAL A 215 -8.04 4.03 7.11
CA VAL A 215 -7.25 5.06 7.77
C VAL A 215 -6.22 5.60 6.79
N ASN A 216 -6.49 6.78 6.23
CA ASN A 216 -5.67 7.39 5.21
C ASN A 216 -4.57 8.27 5.81
N THR A 217 -3.32 7.90 5.55
CA THR A 217 -2.10 8.60 5.94
C THR A 217 -1.30 9.08 4.73
N SER A 218 -1.86 9.07 3.52
CA SER A 218 -1.16 9.49 2.29
C SER A 218 -0.99 11.00 2.20
N TYR A 219 0.09 11.47 1.55
CA TYR A 219 0.30 12.89 1.31
C TYR A 219 0.95 13.19 -0.05
N GLY A 220 0.40 14.16 -0.79
CA GLY A 220 0.85 14.52 -2.13
C GLY A 220 2.34 14.83 -2.21
N GLY A 221 3.04 14.26 -3.19
CA GLY A 221 4.48 14.47 -3.41
C GLY A 221 5.42 13.74 -2.45
N ALA A 222 4.89 12.99 -1.48
CA ALA A 222 5.71 12.30 -0.50
C ALA A 222 6.58 11.19 -1.11
N THR A 223 7.79 11.05 -0.57
CA THR A 223 8.71 9.96 -0.89
C THR A 223 8.68 8.86 0.16
N ALA A 224 9.10 7.65 -0.19
CA ALA A 224 9.08 6.51 0.71
C ALA A 224 9.99 6.69 1.95
N GLN A 225 11.11 7.42 1.83
CA GLN A 225 11.96 7.71 3.00
C GLN A 225 11.27 8.60 4.04
N ALA A 226 10.33 9.45 3.64
CA ALA A 226 9.56 10.27 4.59
C ALA A 226 8.64 9.41 5.48
N TYR A 227 8.27 8.22 5.01
CA TYR A 227 7.47 7.23 5.74
C TYR A 227 8.29 6.11 6.39
N THR A 228 9.62 6.18 6.34
CA THR A 228 10.51 5.17 6.93
C THR A 228 11.14 5.70 8.21
N PRO A 229 11.10 4.97 9.34
CA PRO A 229 11.75 5.41 10.59
C PRO A 229 13.22 5.76 10.40
N LEU A 230 13.64 6.87 11.03
CA LEU A 230 14.97 7.45 10.82
C LEU A 230 16.09 6.47 11.22
N GLU A 231 15.91 5.76 12.33
CA GLU A 231 16.91 4.80 12.82
C GLU A 231 17.08 3.61 11.88
N ALA A 232 16.02 3.18 11.19
CA ALA A 232 16.10 2.13 10.19
C ALA A 232 16.84 2.59 8.93
N LEU A 233 16.65 3.85 8.52
CA LEU A 233 17.41 4.45 7.42
C LEU A 233 18.90 4.61 7.79
N LYS A 234 19.23 4.96 9.04
CA LYS A 234 20.62 5.09 9.51
C LYS A 234 21.33 3.74 9.63
N ALA A 235 20.60 2.67 9.94
CA ALA A 235 21.15 1.34 10.17
C ALA A 235 21.73 0.68 8.91
N ASP A 236 21.26 1.09 7.72
CA ASP A 236 21.81 0.67 6.44
C ASP A 236 22.65 1.79 5.81
N SER A 237 23.91 1.51 5.48
CA SER A 237 24.84 2.53 4.98
C SER A 237 24.41 3.12 3.64
N ARG A 238 23.78 2.33 2.76
CA ARG A 238 23.31 2.81 1.45
C ARG A 238 22.11 3.73 1.65
N LEU A 239 21.12 3.33 2.45
CA LEU A 239 19.96 4.17 2.75
C LEU A 239 20.36 5.46 3.48
N LYS A 240 21.30 5.38 4.42
CA LYS A 240 21.84 6.54 5.12
C LYS A 240 22.49 7.52 4.16
N THR A 241 23.40 7.05 3.31
CA THR A 241 24.10 7.90 2.34
C THR A 241 23.14 8.51 1.31
N THR A 242 22.12 7.78 0.88
CA THR A 242 21.17 8.29 -0.13
C THR A 242 20.13 9.25 0.45
N PHE A 243 19.62 9.02 1.67
CA PHE A 243 18.46 9.75 2.18
C PHE A 243 18.73 10.59 3.44
N VAL A 244 19.65 10.16 4.31
CA VAL A 244 19.89 10.82 5.60
C VAL A 244 20.98 11.87 5.51
N ASP A 245 22.12 11.54 4.91
CA ASP A 245 23.27 12.45 4.81
C ASP A 245 22.97 13.72 3.99
N PRO A 246 22.23 13.66 2.85
CA PRO A 246 21.83 14.86 2.13
C PRO A 246 20.93 15.79 2.94
N TYR A 247 20.02 15.22 3.74
CA TYR A 247 19.16 16.01 4.64
C TYR A 247 19.95 16.63 5.78
N ALA A 248 20.91 15.89 6.38
CA ALA A 248 21.78 16.44 7.42
C ALA A 248 22.62 17.62 6.91
N ALA A 249 23.03 17.59 5.63
CA ALA A 249 23.75 18.69 4.98
C ALA A 249 22.84 19.87 4.59
N ASN A 250 21.55 19.62 4.35
CA ASN A 250 20.55 20.65 4.02
C ASN A 250 19.20 20.36 4.70
N PRO A 251 19.01 20.79 5.96
CA PRO A 251 17.78 20.51 6.71
C PRO A 251 16.55 21.27 6.20
N ASN A 252 16.73 22.23 5.27
CA ASN A 252 15.66 23.04 4.70
C ASN A 252 14.94 22.38 3.50
N MET A 253 15.16 21.08 3.27
CA MET A 253 14.41 20.31 2.26
C MET A 253 12.90 20.39 2.48
N ASP A 254 12.11 20.07 1.46
CA ASP A 254 10.66 19.95 1.60
C ASP A 254 10.31 18.76 2.53
N VAL A 255 9.35 18.93 3.46
CA VAL A 255 8.89 17.88 4.39
C VAL A 255 8.57 16.56 3.69
N LEU A 256 8.12 16.62 2.44
CA LEU A 256 7.78 15.49 1.59
C LEU A 256 8.94 14.56 1.28
N VAL A 257 10.16 15.06 1.36
CA VAL A 257 11.37 14.29 1.07
C VAL A 257 12.23 14.04 2.31
N ARG A 258 11.89 14.65 3.46
CA ARG A 258 12.66 14.56 4.69
C ARG A 258 12.49 13.19 5.34
N PRO A 259 13.59 12.47 5.64
CA PRO A 259 13.54 11.17 6.30
C PRO A 259 12.65 11.16 7.56
N ALA A 260 11.74 10.18 7.62
CA ALA A 260 10.85 9.90 8.76
C ALA A 260 9.84 10.99 9.18
N GLU A 261 9.83 12.19 8.60
CA GLU A 261 8.96 13.27 9.10
C GLU A 261 7.46 12.94 8.95
N LEU A 262 7.03 12.40 7.80
CA LEU A 262 5.65 11.97 7.59
C LEU A 262 5.29 10.69 8.37
N TYR A 263 6.26 9.80 8.56
CA TYR A 263 6.08 8.65 9.46
C TYR A 263 5.73 9.13 10.87
N ASN A 264 6.54 10.03 11.43
CA ASN A 264 6.38 10.53 12.79
C ASN A 264 5.09 11.34 12.95
N SER A 265 4.72 12.18 11.97
CA SER A 265 3.53 13.02 12.10
C SER A 265 2.21 12.30 11.75
N MET A 266 2.22 11.31 10.85
CA MET A 266 0.98 10.71 10.33
C MET A 266 0.77 9.25 10.72
N VAL A 267 1.83 8.46 10.85
CA VAL A 267 1.75 7.00 11.03
C VAL A 267 2.07 6.57 12.45
N HIS A 268 3.13 7.13 13.03
CA HIS A 268 3.56 6.86 14.40
C HIS A 268 2.42 7.07 15.44
N PRO A 269 1.58 8.11 15.35
CA PRO A 269 0.43 8.28 16.26
C PRO A 269 -0.58 7.13 16.25
N LEU A 270 -0.59 6.35 15.18
CA LEU A 270 -1.54 5.27 14.93
C LEU A 270 -0.98 3.89 15.31
N LEU A 271 0.25 3.77 15.82
CA LEU A 271 0.83 2.46 16.14
C LEU A 271 0.01 1.61 17.12
N PRO A 272 -0.78 2.16 18.07
CA PRO A 272 -1.70 1.36 18.87
C PRO A 272 -2.87 0.74 18.08
N LEU A 273 -3.18 1.25 16.89
CA LEU A 273 -4.25 0.75 16.04
C LEU A 273 -3.97 -0.68 15.59
N SER A 274 -4.94 -1.57 15.85
CA SER A 274 -4.99 -2.86 15.18
C SER A 274 -5.58 -2.68 13.78
N ALA A 275 -4.76 -2.97 12.77
CA ALA A 275 -5.16 -2.97 11.37
C ALA A 275 -4.86 -4.34 10.74
N ARG A 276 -5.71 -4.74 9.79
CA ARG A 276 -5.52 -5.96 9.00
C ARG A 276 -4.25 -5.87 8.17
N GLY A 277 -4.06 -4.77 7.45
CA GLY A 277 -3.00 -4.60 6.46
C GLY A 277 -2.87 -3.17 5.94
N VAL A 278 -1.93 -2.99 5.01
CA VAL A 278 -1.61 -1.70 4.38
C VAL A 278 -1.84 -1.77 2.88
N VAL A 279 -2.41 -0.70 2.33
CA VAL A 279 -2.45 -0.41 0.90
C VAL A 279 -1.57 0.80 0.62
N TRP A 280 -0.67 0.69 -0.35
CA TRP A 280 0.38 1.68 -0.60
C TRP A 280 0.46 2.11 -2.07
N TYR A 281 0.26 3.39 -2.37
CA TYR A 281 0.44 3.91 -3.73
C TYR A 281 1.45 5.06 -3.73
N GLN A 282 2.69 4.71 -4.05
CA GLN A 282 3.82 5.62 -4.12
C GLN A 282 4.88 5.05 -5.06
N GLY A 283 5.66 5.96 -5.64
CA GLY A 283 6.87 5.64 -6.38
C GLY A 283 7.29 6.79 -7.27
N GLU A 284 6.35 7.66 -7.65
CA GLU A 284 6.61 8.80 -8.51
C GLU A 284 7.52 9.83 -7.83
N GLY A 285 7.55 9.92 -6.49
CA GLY A 285 8.55 10.74 -5.78
C GLY A 285 9.96 10.13 -5.75
N ASN A 286 10.10 8.82 -6.02
CA ASN A 286 11.36 8.08 -5.91
C ASN A 286 11.85 7.51 -7.25
N TRP A 287 11.25 7.90 -8.39
CA TRP A 287 11.62 7.32 -9.68
C TRP A 287 13.10 7.51 -10.01
N GLY A 288 13.74 8.59 -9.56
CA GLY A 288 15.18 8.82 -9.72
C GLY A 288 16.08 7.98 -8.81
N ASN A 289 15.50 7.21 -7.87
CA ASN A 289 16.18 6.32 -6.92
C ASN A 289 15.75 4.86 -7.11
N TYR A 290 15.39 4.46 -8.34
CA TYR A 290 14.90 3.11 -8.65
C TYR A 290 15.85 2.00 -8.21
N ASP A 291 17.16 2.24 -8.22
CA ASP A 291 18.22 1.29 -7.90
C ASP A 291 18.25 0.89 -6.42
N ILE A 292 17.87 1.81 -5.53
CA ILE A 292 17.80 1.59 -4.09
C ILE A 292 16.38 1.38 -3.57
N TYR A 293 15.36 1.63 -4.41
CA TYR A 293 13.95 1.54 -4.01
C TYR A 293 13.53 0.19 -3.42
N PRO A 294 13.96 -0.99 -3.94
CA PRO A 294 13.58 -2.26 -3.33
C PRO A 294 14.11 -2.43 -1.90
N LEU A 295 15.33 -1.93 -1.64
CA LEU A 295 15.91 -1.92 -0.30
C LEU A 295 15.13 -0.98 0.62
N LEU A 296 14.81 0.23 0.14
CA LEU A 296 14.01 1.20 0.88
C LEU A 296 12.63 0.63 1.25
N MET A 297 11.93 0.03 0.30
CA MET A 297 10.60 -0.57 0.53
C MET A 297 10.67 -1.78 1.47
N LYS A 298 11.68 -2.64 1.33
CA LYS A 298 11.89 -3.75 2.27
C LYS A 298 12.08 -3.25 3.70
N THR A 299 12.88 -2.20 3.88
CA THR A 299 13.07 -1.55 5.19
C THR A 299 11.76 -0.95 5.69
N LEU A 300 11.08 -0.12 4.89
CA LEU A 300 9.79 0.50 5.25
C LEU A 300 8.78 -0.55 5.71
N VAL A 301 8.53 -1.58 4.91
CA VAL A 301 7.54 -2.62 5.22
C VAL A 301 7.93 -3.40 6.47
N GLY A 302 9.22 -3.74 6.62
CA GLY A 302 9.73 -4.42 7.81
C GLY A 302 9.53 -3.61 9.09
N GLU A 303 9.81 -2.31 9.03
CA GLU A 303 9.60 -1.39 10.15
C GLU A 303 8.13 -1.22 10.49
N TRP A 304 7.26 -1.01 9.50
CA TRP A 304 5.83 -0.87 9.74
C TRP A 304 5.24 -2.13 10.38
N ARG A 305 5.62 -3.32 9.89
CA ARG A 305 5.24 -4.60 10.51
C ARG A 305 5.64 -4.69 11.96
N ARG A 306 6.87 -4.29 12.29
CA ARG A 306 7.36 -4.28 13.68
C ARG A 306 6.57 -3.29 14.54
N ASN A 307 6.38 -2.07 14.04
CA ASN A 307 5.80 -0.97 14.80
C ASN A 307 4.28 -1.14 15.03
N PHE A 308 3.56 -1.74 14.08
CA PHE A 308 2.18 -2.19 14.26
C PHE A 308 2.06 -3.51 15.04
N ALA A 309 3.18 -4.09 15.51
CA ALA A 309 3.24 -5.38 16.19
C ALA A 309 2.57 -6.52 15.41
N ASN A 310 2.72 -6.50 14.07
CA ASN A 310 2.17 -7.51 13.16
C ASN A 310 3.23 -7.87 12.11
N GLU A 311 4.10 -8.85 12.43
CA GLU A 311 5.20 -9.31 11.56
C GLU A 311 4.73 -9.86 10.20
N ARG A 312 3.46 -10.27 10.12
CA ARG A 312 2.84 -10.77 8.90
C ARG A 312 1.78 -9.81 8.38
N MET A 313 1.86 -8.52 8.67
CA MET A 313 0.92 -7.54 8.12
C MET A 313 0.97 -7.59 6.58
N PRO A 314 -0.15 -7.88 5.88
CA PRO A 314 -0.22 -7.79 4.43
C PRO A 314 0.10 -6.38 3.97
N PHE A 315 0.89 -6.27 2.90
CA PHE A 315 1.30 -4.99 2.33
C PHE A 315 1.09 -5.02 0.82
N TYR A 316 0.00 -4.43 0.35
CA TYR A 316 -0.32 -4.39 -1.08
C TYR A 316 -0.03 -3.02 -1.65
N TYR A 317 0.70 -2.97 -2.75
CA TYR A 317 1.14 -1.71 -3.33
C TYR A 317 0.84 -1.61 -4.82
N VAL A 318 0.98 -0.41 -5.37
CA VAL A 318 0.61 -0.11 -6.75
C VAL A 318 1.86 0.20 -7.58
N GLN A 319 1.97 -0.42 -8.75
CA GLN A 319 2.97 -0.05 -9.75
C GLN A 319 2.66 1.36 -10.25
N ILE A 320 3.67 2.24 -10.38
CA ILE A 320 3.44 3.59 -10.89
C ILE A 320 2.87 3.53 -12.31
N ALA A 321 1.86 4.37 -12.56
CA ALA A 321 1.15 4.37 -13.83
C ALA A 321 2.02 5.01 -14.92
N PRO A 322 1.91 4.58 -16.19
CA PRO A 322 2.55 5.27 -17.31
C PRO A 322 2.34 6.80 -17.26
N TRP A 323 3.41 7.58 -17.44
CA TRP A 323 3.33 9.05 -17.58
C TRP A 323 4.32 9.59 -18.64
N GLY A 324 3.89 10.55 -19.46
CA GLY A 324 4.65 11.13 -20.56
C GLY A 324 5.51 12.36 -20.22
N PHE A 325 5.60 12.77 -18.94
CA PHE A 325 6.38 13.93 -18.48
C PHE A 325 5.98 15.27 -19.15
N GLY A 326 4.72 15.40 -19.58
CA GLY A 326 4.22 16.61 -20.25
C GLY A 326 4.85 16.85 -21.64
N GLN A 327 5.48 15.82 -22.22
CA GLN A 327 6.01 15.90 -23.58
C GLN A 327 4.87 15.84 -24.60
N ASN A 328 5.08 16.49 -25.76
CA ASN A 328 4.08 16.50 -26.82
C ASN A 328 3.84 15.08 -27.34
N THR A 329 2.66 14.54 -27.06
CA THR A 329 2.30 13.16 -27.38
C THR A 329 2.24 12.85 -28.89
N ALA A 330 2.26 13.88 -29.74
CA ALA A 330 2.18 13.74 -31.20
C ALA A 330 3.49 13.24 -31.86
N SER A 331 4.66 13.49 -31.27
CA SER A 331 5.96 13.06 -31.85
C SER A 331 6.44 11.78 -31.18
N GLN A 332 6.16 10.60 -31.74
CA GLN A 332 6.45 9.26 -31.14
C GLN A 332 7.86 9.07 -30.50
N GLU A 333 8.80 9.99 -30.74
CA GLU A 333 10.08 10.16 -30.04
C GLU A 333 10.00 10.21 -28.50
N TRP A 334 8.94 10.77 -27.90
CA TRP A 334 8.84 10.91 -26.42
C TRP A 334 8.59 9.59 -25.67
N PHE A 335 8.12 8.54 -26.36
CA PHE A 335 7.97 7.21 -25.75
C PHE A 335 9.32 6.66 -25.22
N TYR A 336 10.45 7.11 -25.78
CA TYR A 336 11.75 6.42 -25.70
C TYR A 336 12.90 7.30 -25.21
N THR A 337 12.64 8.27 -24.32
CA THR A 337 13.67 9.21 -23.90
C THR A 337 14.92 8.50 -23.35
N GLN A 338 16.04 8.72 -24.03
CA GLN A 338 17.34 8.16 -23.69
C GLN A 338 17.88 8.80 -22.40
N GLY A 339 18.81 8.12 -21.74
CA GLY A 339 19.52 8.65 -20.56
C GLY A 339 18.69 8.58 -19.28
N VAL A 340 18.56 9.69 -18.56
CA VAL A 340 18.01 9.71 -17.19
C VAL A 340 16.52 9.36 -17.16
N HIS A 341 15.77 9.65 -18.22
CA HIS A 341 14.30 9.58 -18.21
C HIS A 341 13.72 8.15 -18.25
N ILE A 342 14.37 7.17 -18.90
CA ILE A 342 13.96 5.74 -18.81
C ILE A 342 13.97 5.20 -17.36
N GLY A 343 14.50 5.96 -16.40
CA GLY A 343 14.36 5.72 -14.96
C GLY A 343 12.94 5.39 -14.51
N TYR A 344 11.90 5.90 -15.20
CA TYR A 344 10.51 5.56 -14.89
C TYR A 344 10.16 4.08 -15.18
N ALA A 345 10.70 3.50 -16.26
CA ALA A 345 10.57 2.08 -16.56
C ALA A 345 11.36 1.22 -15.56
N TYR A 346 12.59 1.64 -15.22
CA TYR A 346 13.40 0.99 -14.18
C TYR A 346 12.73 1.05 -12.81
N MET A 347 11.99 2.11 -12.51
CA MET A 347 11.22 2.22 -11.28
C MET A 347 10.09 1.20 -11.22
N ARG A 348 9.37 0.95 -12.33
CA ARG A 348 8.37 -0.12 -12.41
C ARG A 348 8.98 -1.52 -12.24
N GLU A 349 10.18 -1.73 -12.79
CA GLU A 349 10.98 -2.95 -12.56
C GLU A 349 11.40 -3.06 -11.09
N ALA A 350 11.87 -1.98 -10.45
CA ALA A 350 12.20 -1.96 -9.04
C ALA A 350 10.99 -2.27 -8.14
N GLN A 351 9.80 -1.81 -8.51
CA GLN A 351 8.56 -2.18 -7.84
C GLN A 351 8.24 -3.67 -8.02
N ALA A 352 8.49 -4.25 -9.19
CA ALA A 352 8.38 -5.70 -9.40
C ALA A 352 9.37 -6.49 -8.53
N LEU A 353 10.62 -6.03 -8.41
CA LEU A 353 11.65 -6.63 -7.56
C LEU A 353 11.32 -6.57 -6.07
N THR A 354 10.64 -5.51 -5.62
CA THR A 354 10.16 -5.39 -4.22
C THR A 354 9.28 -6.59 -3.83
N ARG A 355 8.39 -7.04 -4.73
CA ARG A 355 7.47 -8.17 -4.49
C ARG A 355 8.24 -9.46 -4.18
N GLU A 356 9.35 -9.68 -4.87
CA GLU A 356 10.19 -10.87 -4.68
C GLU A 356 11.01 -10.81 -3.37
N GLN A 357 11.22 -9.61 -2.82
CA GLN A 357 12.02 -9.40 -1.61
C GLN A 357 11.18 -9.25 -0.33
N VAL A 358 9.89 -8.97 -0.46
CA VAL A 358 8.98 -8.69 0.65
C VAL A 358 7.87 -9.74 0.67
N SER A 359 7.96 -10.68 1.63
CA SER A 359 6.91 -11.68 1.82
C SER A 359 5.59 -11.05 2.27
N ASN A 360 4.48 -11.77 2.06
CA ASN A 360 3.11 -11.29 2.33
C ASN A 360 2.83 -9.88 1.76
N SER A 361 3.24 -9.69 0.50
CA SER A 361 3.03 -8.48 -0.26
C SER A 361 2.54 -8.81 -1.68
N GLY A 362 2.01 -7.82 -2.37
CA GLY A 362 1.52 -7.96 -3.74
C GLY A 362 1.45 -6.60 -4.43
N MET A 363 1.55 -6.62 -5.77
CA MET A 363 1.59 -5.41 -6.59
C MET A 363 0.40 -5.38 -7.53
N ALA A 364 -0.38 -4.31 -7.50
CA ALA A 364 -1.38 -4.00 -8.51
C ALA A 364 -0.69 -3.35 -9.72
N VAL A 365 -0.80 -3.98 -10.88
CA VAL A 365 -0.28 -3.48 -12.17
C VAL A 365 -1.26 -2.45 -12.74
N THR A 366 -0.76 -1.35 -13.31
CA THR A 366 -1.55 -0.17 -13.75
C THR A 366 -1.29 0.21 -15.21
N MET A 367 -0.67 -0.67 -15.98
CA MET A 367 -0.16 -0.40 -17.32
C MET A 367 -1.24 -0.09 -18.37
N ASP A 368 -2.50 -0.35 -18.08
CA ASP A 368 -3.67 -0.11 -18.92
C ASP A 368 -4.48 1.14 -18.53
N VAL A 369 -4.13 1.80 -17.41
CA VAL A 369 -4.89 2.94 -16.84
C VAL A 369 -4.02 4.18 -16.62
N GLY A 370 -2.96 4.35 -17.42
CA GLY A 370 -2.10 5.54 -17.42
C GLY A 370 -2.68 6.71 -18.21
N ASP A 371 -2.13 7.90 -17.98
CA ASP A 371 -2.47 9.15 -18.66
C ASP A 371 -1.16 9.80 -19.16
N PRO A 372 -1.02 10.11 -20.46
CA PRO A 372 0.26 10.60 -20.96
C PRO A 372 0.51 12.05 -20.53
N ASP A 373 -0.56 12.81 -20.33
CA ASP A 373 -0.52 14.25 -20.11
C ASP A 373 -0.54 14.59 -18.60
N ASP A 374 -1.08 13.70 -17.77
CA ASP A 374 -1.15 13.85 -16.32
C ASP A 374 -0.51 12.67 -15.56
N ILE A 375 0.31 12.98 -14.56
CA ILE A 375 0.87 11.99 -13.63
C ILE A 375 -0.19 11.39 -12.68
N HIS A 376 -1.40 11.96 -12.68
CA HIS A 376 -2.54 11.52 -11.89
C HIS A 376 -3.71 10.99 -12.76
N PRO A 377 -3.59 9.78 -13.35
CA PRO A 377 -4.67 9.22 -14.16
C PRO A 377 -6.00 9.15 -13.37
N THR A 378 -7.08 9.62 -13.97
CA THR A 378 -8.38 9.77 -13.28
C THR A 378 -9.13 8.44 -13.09
N ASN A 379 -8.80 7.41 -13.88
CA ASN A 379 -9.42 6.09 -13.78
C ASN A 379 -8.85 5.28 -12.58
N LYS A 380 -9.33 5.59 -11.37
CA LYS A 380 -8.87 4.97 -10.11
C LYS A 380 -9.56 3.66 -9.75
N ARG A 381 -10.67 3.31 -10.42
CA ARG A 381 -11.47 2.11 -10.09
C ARG A 381 -10.67 0.81 -10.24
N PRO A 382 -10.02 0.53 -11.39
CA PRO A 382 -9.27 -0.70 -11.55
C PRO A 382 -8.14 -0.83 -10.52
N VAL A 383 -7.52 0.28 -10.12
CA VAL A 383 -6.44 0.29 -9.12
C VAL A 383 -6.93 -0.21 -7.77
N GLY A 384 -8.03 0.37 -7.25
CA GLY A 384 -8.60 -0.05 -5.96
C GLY A 384 -9.12 -1.49 -5.98
N GLU A 385 -9.79 -1.90 -7.07
CA GLU A 385 -10.29 -3.27 -7.24
C GLU A 385 -9.15 -4.30 -7.33
N ARG A 386 -8.04 -3.99 -8.00
CA ARG A 386 -6.87 -4.88 -8.07
C ARG A 386 -6.23 -5.10 -6.69
N LEU A 387 -6.13 -4.04 -5.89
CA LEU A 387 -5.67 -4.14 -4.50
C LEU A 387 -6.63 -4.98 -3.65
N ALA A 388 -7.94 -4.83 -3.84
CA ALA A 388 -8.93 -5.64 -3.13
C ALA A 388 -8.86 -7.11 -3.53
N ARG A 389 -8.66 -7.42 -4.82
CA ARG A 389 -8.42 -8.78 -5.30
C ARG A 389 -7.19 -9.42 -4.67
N LEU A 390 -6.08 -8.67 -4.53
CA LEU A 390 -4.89 -9.14 -3.81
C LEU A 390 -5.23 -9.48 -2.35
N ALA A 391 -5.96 -8.60 -1.66
CA ALA A 391 -6.37 -8.86 -0.28
C ALA A 391 -7.31 -10.07 -0.15
N LEU A 392 -8.36 -10.16 -0.98
CA LEU A 392 -9.29 -11.28 -0.98
C LEU A 392 -8.57 -12.62 -1.19
N ASN A 393 -7.71 -12.69 -2.20
CA ASN A 393 -6.98 -13.90 -2.52
C ASN A 393 -5.93 -14.26 -1.45
N GLN A 394 -5.04 -13.33 -1.12
CA GLN A 394 -3.83 -13.63 -0.35
C GLN A 394 -3.98 -13.43 1.17
N THR A 395 -4.90 -12.56 1.62
CA THR A 395 -5.18 -12.34 3.05
C THR A 395 -6.39 -13.16 3.53
N TYR A 396 -7.45 -13.23 2.73
CA TYR A 396 -8.70 -13.88 3.14
C TYR A 396 -8.90 -15.28 2.54
N GLY A 397 -7.91 -15.80 1.80
CA GLY A 397 -7.91 -17.17 1.29
C GLY A 397 -8.94 -17.44 0.19
N ARG A 398 -9.46 -16.40 -0.48
CA ARG A 398 -10.39 -16.50 -1.61
C ARG A 398 -9.62 -16.80 -2.90
N SER A 399 -9.07 -18.02 -3.00
CA SER A 399 -8.19 -18.43 -4.11
C SER A 399 -8.86 -18.40 -5.48
N GLU A 400 -10.19 -18.40 -5.54
CA GLU A 400 -10.98 -18.23 -6.75
C GLU A 400 -10.95 -16.81 -7.32
N VAL A 401 -10.57 -15.82 -6.51
CA VAL A 401 -10.47 -14.43 -6.94
C VAL A 401 -9.14 -14.23 -7.67
N ALA A 402 -9.19 -14.11 -9.00
CA ALA A 402 -8.02 -13.77 -9.80
C ALA A 402 -7.47 -12.39 -9.39
N CYS A 403 -6.17 -12.34 -9.08
CA CYS A 403 -5.49 -11.13 -8.58
C CYS A 403 -4.14 -10.82 -9.25
N LEU A 404 -3.65 -11.72 -10.12
CA LEU A 404 -2.40 -11.53 -10.87
C LEU A 404 -2.68 -11.51 -12.37
N GLY A 405 -2.05 -10.57 -13.08
CA GLY A 405 -2.03 -10.52 -14.54
C GLY A 405 -0.89 -11.35 -15.15
N PRO A 406 -0.81 -11.44 -16.49
CA PRO A 406 0.24 -12.19 -17.17
C PRO A 406 1.64 -11.74 -16.76
N ARG A 407 2.52 -12.69 -16.46
CA ARG A 407 3.94 -12.45 -16.14
C ARG A 407 4.83 -13.25 -17.06
N TYR A 408 5.85 -12.61 -17.63
CA TYR A 408 6.83 -13.31 -18.47
C TYR A 408 7.47 -14.47 -17.72
N ASN A 409 7.52 -15.63 -18.37
CA ASN A 409 8.10 -16.86 -17.83
C ASN A 409 9.34 -17.27 -18.62
N SER A 410 9.23 -17.43 -19.94
CA SER A 410 10.34 -17.91 -20.76
C SER A 410 10.26 -17.46 -22.22
N LEU A 411 11.40 -17.54 -22.90
CA LEU A 411 11.60 -17.15 -24.29
C LEU A 411 12.17 -18.31 -25.10
N LYS A 412 11.68 -18.49 -26.32
CA LYS A 412 12.24 -19.40 -27.33
C LYS A 412 12.31 -18.69 -28.69
N VAL A 413 13.26 -19.08 -29.52
CA VAL A 413 13.34 -18.64 -30.93
C VAL A 413 13.19 -19.89 -31.81
N GLU A 414 12.21 -19.88 -32.69
CA GLU A 414 11.92 -21.01 -33.57
C GLU A 414 11.38 -20.50 -34.90
N ASN A 415 11.96 -20.96 -36.02
CA ASN A 415 11.54 -20.61 -37.38
C ASN A 415 11.43 -19.09 -37.62
N GLY A 416 12.34 -18.30 -37.04
CA GLY A 416 12.35 -16.83 -37.16
C GLY A 416 11.31 -16.11 -36.30
N VAL A 417 10.64 -16.81 -35.37
CA VAL A 417 9.65 -16.25 -34.45
C VAL A 417 10.19 -16.34 -33.02
N VAL A 418 10.08 -15.24 -32.27
CA VAL A 418 10.38 -15.21 -30.82
C VAL A 418 9.09 -15.51 -30.06
N LYS A 419 9.02 -16.63 -29.36
CA LYS A 419 7.85 -17.07 -28.60
C LYS A 419 8.07 -16.80 -27.11
N LEU A 420 7.17 -16.03 -26.52
CA LEU A 420 7.17 -15.68 -25.10
C LEU A 420 6.07 -16.46 -24.38
N LEU A 421 6.40 -17.23 -23.36
CA LEU A 421 5.43 -17.88 -22.48
C LEU A 421 5.12 -16.97 -21.28
N PHE A 422 3.86 -16.90 -20.88
CA PHE A 422 3.42 -16.15 -19.71
C PHE A 422 2.75 -17.04 -18.65
N ASP A 423 3.07 -16.80 -17.38
CA ASP A 423 2.32 -17.28 -16.23
C ASP A 423 1.08 -16.40 -16.01
N ASN A 424 0.04 -16.91 -15.33
CA ASN A 424 -1.24 -16.22 -15.09
C ASN A 424 -1.93 -15.73 -16.39
N ALA A 425 -1.77 -16.48 -17.47
CA ALA A 425 -2.19 -16.14 -18.83
C ALA A 425 -3.46 -16.88 -19.28
N ASP A 426 -4.25 -17.43 -18.35
CA ASP A 426 -5.52 -18.05 -18.68
C ASP A 426 -6.44 -17.04 -19.35
N GLY A 427 -6.85 -17.32 -20.60
CA GLY A 427 -7.65 -16.41 -21.41
C GLY A 427 -6.91 -15.15 -21.88
N LEU A 428 -5.59 -15.22 -22.10
CA LEU A 428 -4.77 -14.14 -22.64
C LEU A 428 -5.42 -13.49 -23.87
N LYS A 429 -5.57 -12.17 -23.83
CA LYS A 429 -6.27 -11.38 -24.86
C LYS A 429 -5.81 -9.93 -24.82
N THR A 430 -6.37 -9.10 -25.70
CA THR A 430 -6.27 -7.65 -25.62
C THR A 430 -7.59 -7.00 -25.23
N ASN A 431 -7.53 -5.92 -24.44
CA ASN A 431 -8.71 -5.20 -23.96
C ASN A 431 -9.40 -4.33 -25.05
N ASP A 432 -8.75 -4.13 -26.20
CA ASP A 432 -9.21 -3.32 -27.32
C ASP A 432 -9.42 -4.13 -28.62
N GLY A 433 -9.20 -5.45 -28.58
CA GLY A 433 -9.29 -6.34 -29.74
C GLY A 433 -8.22 -6.10 -30.81
N GLN A 434 -7.22 -5.24 -30.55
CA GLN A 434 -6.09 -5.00 -31.44
C GLN A 434 -4.92 -5.95 -31.14
N ALA A 435 -3.91 -5.97 -31.99
CA ALA A 435 -2.66 -6.68 -31.70
C ALA A 435 -1.99 -6.17 -30.40
N PRO A 436 -1.29 -7.03 -29.64
CA PRO A 436 -0.54 -6.59 -28.46
C PRO A 436 0.47 -5.49 -28.78
N LYS A 437 0.52 -4.45 -27.94
CA LYS A 437 1.37 -3.26 -28.13
C LYS A 437 2.67 -3.34 -27.31
N HIS A 438 3.64 -2.51 -27.68
CA HIS A 438 4.86 -2.22 -26.90
C HIS A 438 5.82 -3.39 -26.68
N PHE A 439 5.96 -4.28 -27.67
CA PHE A 439 7.04 -5.27 -27.73
C PHE A 439 8.19 -4.77 -28.58
N TYR A 440 9.41 -4.94 -28.08
CA TYR A 440 10.64 -4.56 -28.76
C TYR A 440 11.68 -5.66 -28.68
N LEU A 441 12.39 -5.87 -29.78
CA LEU A 441 13.45 -6.87 -29.93
C LEU A 441 14.79 -6.20 -30.23
N ALA A 442 15.87 -6.74 -29.68
CA ALA A 442 17.23 -6.37 -30.06
C ALA A 442 18.07 -7.63 -30.25
N ALA A 443 18.99 -7.61 -31.21
CA ALA A 443 20.05 -8.62 -31.27
C ALA A 443 21.04 -8.35 -30.12
N THR A 444 21.50 -9.39 -29.44
CA THR A 444 22.55 -9.23 -28.41
C THR A 444 23.94 -9.13 -29.04
N ALA A 445 24.10 -9.57 -30.28
CA ALA A 445 25.32 -9.42 -31.06
C ALA A 445 25.46 -7.98 -31.57
N GLY A 446 26.62 -7.35 -31.29
CA GLY A 446 26.94 -5.98 -31.70
C GLY A 446 26.98 -4.99 -30.53
N ARG A 447 27.55 -3.80 -30.75
CA ARG A 447 27.79 -2.81 -29.68
C ARG A 447 26.67 -1.80 -29.49
N SER A 448 25.67 -1.74 -30.38
CA SER A 448 24.71 -0.63 -30.45
C SER A 448 23.36 -0.88 -29.76
N HIS A 449 23.19 -2.02 -29.06
CA HIS A 449 21.99 -2.43 -28.28
C HIS A 449 20.69 -1.73 -28.74
N ARG A 450 20.32 -1.98 -30.00
CA ARG A 450 19.26 -1.25 -30.70
C ARG A 450 17.98 -2.08 -30.71
N PHE A 451 16.94 -1.55 -30.08
CA PHE A 451 15.62 -2.17 -29.98
C PHE A 451 14.71 -1.72 -31.11
N TYR A 452 14.09 -2.68 -31.79
CA TYR A 452 13.15 -2.50 -32.90
C TYR A 452 11.75 -2.93 -32.45
N PRO A 453 10.69 -2.23 -32.88
CA PRO A 453 9.32 -2.67 -32.61
C PRO A 453 9.09 -4.04 -33.26
N ALA A 454 8.38 -4.91 -32.55
CA ALA A 454 8.00 -6.23 -33.04
C ALA A 454 6.49 -6.33 -33.23
N ALA A 455 6.08 -6.94 -34.35
CA ALA A 455 4.69 -7.38 -34.49
C ALA A 455 4.43 -8.53 -33.53
N ALA A 456 3.26 -8.54 -32.89
CA ALA A 456 2.91 -9.48 -31.84
C ALA A 456 1.56 -10.16 -32.11
N GLU A 457 1.48 -11.47 -31.86
CA GLU A 457 0.26 -12.27 -31.99
C GLU A 457 0.08 -13.19 -30.76
N ILE A 458 -1.16 -13.40 -30.33
CA ILE A 458 -1.48 -14.23 -29.16
C ILE A 458 -1.76 -15.66 -29.60
N HIS A 459 -1.08 -16.63 -28.99
CA HIS A 459 -1.25 -18.07 -29.23
C HIS A 459 -1.42 -18.81 -27.89
N GLY A 460 -2.65 -18.95 -27.42
CA GLY A 460 -2.92 -19.55 -26.11
C GLY A 460 -2.33 -18.70 -24.98
N SER A 461 -1.40 -19.26 -24.21
CA SER A 461 -0.64 -18.57 -23.15
C SER A 461 0.66 -17.92 -23.64
N GLU A 462 0.90 -17.92 -24.96
CA GLU A 462 2.10 -17.36 -25.56
C GLU A 462 1.81 -16.07 -26.34
N VAL A 463 2.82 -15.21 -26.43
CA VAL A 463 2.88 -14.10 -27.41
C VAL A 463 4.02 -14.38 -28.36
N TRP A 464 3.71 -14.44 -29.66
CA TRP A 464 4.67 -14.68 -30.73
C TRP A 464 5.06 -13.35 -31.37
N LEU A 465 6.36 -13.11 -31.47
CA LEU A 465 6.92 -11.87 -31.98
C LEU A 465 7.72 -12.09 -33.25
N THR A 466 7.55 -11.19 -34.22
CA THR A 466 8.36 -11.14 -35.44
C THR A 466 8.97 -9.75 -35.61
N CYS A 467 10.27 -9.71 -35.90
CA CYS A 467 11.00 -8.48 -36.21
C CYS A 467 12.14 -8.81 -37.19
N PRO A 468 11.97 -8.59 -38.51
CA PRO A 468 12.94 -8.96 -39.53
C PRO A 468 14.36 -8.41 -39.27
N ASP A 469 14.47 -7.19 -38.76
CA ASP A 469 15.76 -6.54 -38.45
C ASP A 469 16.58 -7.28 -37.37
N VAL A 470 15.94 -8.11 -36.54
CA VAL A 470 16.58 -8.81 -35.42
C VAL A 470 16.68 -10.31 -35.68
N VAL A 471 15.56 -10.95 -36.05
CA VAL A 471 15.49 -12.42 -36.15
C VAL A 471 16.20 -12.98 -37.38
N THR A 472 16.50 -12.16 -38.38
CA THR A 472 17.34 -12.57 -39.53
C THR A 472 18.83 -12.62 -39.16
N ALA A 473 19.24 -11.84 -38.16
CA ALA A 473 20.63 -11.78 -37.69
C ALA A 473 20.92 -12.75 -36.53
N SER A 474 19.89 -13.36 -35.95
CA SER A 474 19.96 -14.11 -34.69
C SER A 474 18.92 -15.24 -34.64
N THR A 475 19.35 -16.47 -34.40
CA THR A 475 18.47 -17.66 -34.39
C THR A 475 18.40 -18.38 -33.04
N ALA A 476 19.18 -17.96 -32.04
CA ALA A 476 19.19 -18.57 -30.70
C ALA A 476 18.56 -17.64 -29.66
N ALA A 477 17.93 -18.21 -28.64
CA ALA A 477 17.30 -17.44 -27.55
C ALA A 477 18.28 -16.52 -26.80
N ALA A 478 19.52 -16.96 -26.61
CA ALA A 478 20.58 -16.14 -25.97
C ALA A 478 21.01 -14.94 -26.84
N ASP A 479 20.68 -14.97 -28.13
CA ASP A 479 21.09 -13.96 -29.09
C ASP A 479 20.00 -12.89 -29.33
N VAL A 480 18.88 -12.95 -28.58
CA VAL A 480 17.75 -12.01 -28.67
C VAL A 480 17.39 -11.45 -27.29
N ALA A 481 17.32 -10.13 -27.19
CA ALA A 481 16.76 -9.42 -26.04
C ALA A 481 15.34 -8.92 -26.35
N VAL A 482 14.45 -9.00 -25.37
CA VAL A 482 13.06 -8.56 -25.48
C VAL A 482 12.73 -7.59 -24.37
N ARG A 483 12.00 -6.54 -24.71
CA ARG A 483 11.39 -5.61 -23.76
C ARG A 483 9.91 -5.47 -24.06
N TYR A 484 9.09 -5.61 -23.03
CA TYR A 484 7.67 -5.33 -23.07
C TYR A 484 7.35 -4.15 -22.15
N ALA A 485 6.71 -3.12 -22.70
CA ALA A 485 6.27 -1.95 -21.93
C ALA A 485 7.40 -1.30 -21.08
N PHE A 486 8.64 -1.37 -21.57
CA PHE A 486 9.83 -0.83 -20.90
C PHE A 486 10.18 0.57 -21.42
N LEU A 487 9.20 1.48 -21.30
CA LEU A 487 9.19 2.85 -21.84
C LEU A 487 8.69 3.83 -20.78
N LEU A 488 8.73 5.14 -21.02
CA LEU A 488 8.09 6.11 -20.11
C LEU A 488 6.59 5.84 -19.98
N TYR A 489 5.92 5.85 -21.14
CA TYR A 489 4.48 5.77 -21.26
C TYR A 489 4.02 4.64 -22.19
N PRO A 490 4.02 3.38 -21.76
CA PRO A 490 3.42 2.31 -22.55
C PRO A 490 2.04 1.99 -21.98
N THR A 491 0.99 2.64 -22.48
CA THR A 491 -0.38 2.21 -22.15
C THR A 491 -0.70 0.93 -22.92
N THR A 492 -0.71 -0.17 -22.19
CA THR A 492 -0.77 -1.52 -22.74
C THR A 492 -2.20 -2.02 -22.90
N ASN A 493 -2.39 -2.95 -23.83
CA ASN A 493 -3.66 -3.63 -24.04
C ASN A 493 -3.64 -5.13 -23.68
N LEU A 494 -2.50 -5.75 -23.40
CA LEU A 494 -2.38 -7.19 -23.10
C LEU A 494 -2.85 -7.51 -21.67
N GLU A 495 -3.82 -8.40 -21.54
CA GLU A 495 -4.40 -8.83 -20.26
C GLU A 495 -4.79 -10.32 -20.28
N ASN A 496 -5.00 -10.90 -19.10
CA ASN A 496 -5.60 -12.24 -19.02
C ASN A 496 -7.14 -12.21 -19.08
N GLY A 497 -7.76 -13.38 -19.05
CA GLY A 497 -9.21 -13.54 -19.11
C GLY A 497 -9.96 -12.86 -17.97
N ALA A 498 -9.29 -12.57 -16.85
CA ALA A 498 -9.85 -11.84 -15.72
C ALA A 498 -9.74 -10.31 -15.85
N GLY A 499 -9.20 -9.79 -16.96
CA GLY A 499 -9.02 -8.35 -17.17
C GLY A 499 -7.86 -7.74 -16.38
N LEU A 500 -6.85 -8.55 -16.03
CA LEU A 500 -5.66 -8.09 -15.31
C LEU A 500 -4.51 -7.88 -16.29
N PRO A 501 -3.89 -6.69 -16.33
CA PRO A 501 -2.89 -6.32 -17.33
C PRO A 501 -1.58 -7.10 -17.14
N ALA A 502 -0.90 -7.36 -18.24
CA ALA A 502 0.42 -7.97 -18.25
C ALA A 502 1.47 -7.05 -17.62
N GLU A 503 2.36 -7.62 -16.83
CA GLU A 503 3.43 -6.88 -16.16
C GLU A 503 4.58 -6.53 -17.13
N PRO A 504 5.13 -5.30 -17.09
CA PRO A 504 6.31 -4.95 -17.88
C PRO A 504 7.50 -5.86 -17.55
N PHE A 505 8.33 -6.17 -18.55
CA PHE A 505 9.55 -6.96 -18.34
C PHE A 505 10.62 -6.64 -19.37
N ARG A 506 11.84 -7.11 -19.08
CA ARG A 506 12.94 -7.21 -20.03
C ARG A 506 13.70 -8.52 -19.83
N THR A 507 14.36 -9.00 -20.89
CA THR A 507 15.24 -10.18 -20.82
C THR A 507 16.74 -9.85 -20.84
N ASP A 508 17.09 -8.57 -21.03
CA ASP A 508 18.45 -8.07 -20.95
C ASP A 508 18.81 -7.50 -19.57
N SER A 509 20.11 -7.29 -19.33
CA SER A 509 20.65 -6.62 -18.15
C SER A 509 21.35 -5.29 -18.49
N TRP A 510 21.05 -4.68 -19.63
CA TRP A 510 21.79 -3.52 -20.15
C TRP A 510 21.32 -2.23 -19.47
N SER A 511 22.27 -1.37 -19.09
CA SER A 511 22.00 -0.13 -18.35
C SER A 511 22.48 1.16 -19.03
N THR A 512 23.33 1.10 -20.07
CA THR A 512 23.83 2.27 -20.83
C THR A 512 23.89 1.98 -22.34
N ASP A 513 23.83 3.03 -23.16
CA ASP A 513 23.87 3.02 -24.64
C ASP A 513 22.76 2.19 -25.31
N ILE A 514 21.51 2.42 -24.91
CA ILE A 514 20.32 1.78 -25.50
C ILE A 514 19.67 2.77 -26.48
N SER A 515 19.35 2.30 -27.69
CA SER A 515 18.58 3.07 -28.67
C SER A 515 17.34 2.31 -29.12
N TYR A 516 16.24 3.02 -29.34
CA TYR A 516 15.03 2.45 -29.96
C TYR A 516 14.89 2.97 -31.39
N VAL A 517 14.41 2.12 -32.28
CA VAL A 517 14.09 2.47 -33.67
C VAL A 517 12.63 2.84 -33.77
N TYR A 518 12.37 3.93 -34.50
CA TYR A 518 11.04 4.47 -34.75
C TYR A 518 10.46 3.89 -36.03
#